data_AF-A0A3R7AL23-F1
#
_entry.id   AF-A0A3R7AL23-F1
#
_cell.length_a   1.000
_cell.length_b   1.000
_cell.length_c   1.000
_cell.angle_alpha   90.00
_cell.angle_beta   90.00
_cell.angle_gamma   90.00
#
_symmetry.space_group_name_H-M   'P 1'
#
loop_
_entity.id
_entity.type
_entity.pdbx_description
1 polymer ?
#
loop_
_entity_poly.entity_id
_entity_poly.type
_entity_poly.pdbx_seq_one_letter_code
_entity_poly.pdbx_strand_id
1 'polypeptide(L)'
;LDCALLSEFFGKEFDTVFGFMVGKLTHSELYTWDKVLKEVPKVLKSRGNALFTVSSEEEAVILANLLKDDFEAEIKENRESNGYFDSWLYMGKLKG
;
A
#
# COMPACT_ATOMS: atom_id res chain seq x y z
N LEU A 1 12.20 -10.40 -7.81
CA LEU A 1 10.89 -11.01 -7.53
C LEU A 1 9.84 -10.07 -8.10
N ASP A 2 8.87 -10.57 -8.86
CA ASP A 2 7.74 -9.73 -9.30
C ASP A 2 6.77 -9.59 -8.12
N CYS A 3 6.55 -8.35 -7.66
CA CYS A 3 5.66 -8.12 -6.52
C CYS A 3 4.19 -8.45 -6.85
N ALA A 4 3.82 -8.53 -8.13
CA ALA A 4 2.50 -8.99 -8.56
C ALA A 4 2.29 -10.51 -8.38
N LEU A 5 3.33 -11.26 -7.99
CA LEU A 5 3.28 -12.70 -7.76
C LEU A 5 3.65 -13.09 -6.32
N LEU A 6 3.62 -12.14 -5.37
CA LEU A 6 4.09 -12.38 -3.99
C LEU A 6 3.45 -13.61 -3.33
N SER A 7 2.14 -13.83 -3.53
CA SER A 7 1.45 -14.96 -2.91
C SER A 7 1.78 -16.32 -3.52
N GLU A 8 2.47 -16.37 -4.66
CA GLU A 8 2.98 -17.63 -5.23
C GLU A 8 4.24 -18.12 -4.49
N PHE A 9 4.98 -17.20 -3.88
CA PHE A 9 6.23 -17.49 -3.17
C PHE A 9 6.06 -17.55 -1.65
N PHE A 10 5.09 -16.79 -1.12
CA PHE A 10 4.90 -16.62 0.32
C PHE A 10 3.45 -16.90 0.73
N GLY A 11 3.30 -17.54 1.89
CA GLY A 11 2.00 -17.69 2.53
C GLY A 11 1.63 -16.46 3.36
N LYS A 12 0.76 -16.65 4.35
CA LYS A 12 0.43 -15.61 5.35
C LYS A 12 1.48 -15.54 6.45
N GLU A 13 2.67 -15.09 6.10
CA GLU A 13 3.86 -15.14 6.97
C GLU A 13 4.34 -13.77 7.45
N PHE A 14 3.85 -12.67 6.86
CA PHE A 14 4.30 -11.32 7.21
C PHE A 14 3.36 -10.64 8.20
N ASP A 15 3.93 -10.00 9.21
CA ASP A 15 3.19 -9.14 10.15
C ASP A 15 2.97 -7.73 9.57
N THR A 16 3.87 -7.27 8.70
CA THR A 16 3.78 -5.94 8.08
C THR A 16 4.44 -5.91 6.70
N VAL A 17 3.81 -5.22 5.76
CA VAL A 17 4.36 -4.88 4.45
C VAL A 17 4.58 -3.37 4.39
N PHE A 18 5.75 -2.96 3.92
CA PHE A 18 6.09 -1.57 3.64
C PHE A 18 6.33 -1.40 2.15
N GLY A 19 5.71 -0.39 1.53
CA GLY A 19 5.99 0.00 0.16
C GLY A 19 6.35 1.47 0.09
N PHE A 20 7.57 1.75 -0.36
CA PHE A 20 7.99 3.09 -0.72
C PHE A 20 7.59 3.30 -2.18
N MET A 21 6.59 4.13 -2.44
CA MET A 21 6.10 4.30 -3.81
C MET A 21 7.12 5.12 -4.60
N VAL A 22 7.89 4.42 -5.44
CA VAL A 22 8.94 5.01 -6.30
C VAL A 22 8.34 5.56 -7.62
N GLY A 23 7.07 5.25 -7.91
CA GLY A 23 6.35 5.72 -9.11
C GLY A 23 5.10 6.51 -8.74
N LYS A 24 4.60 7.34 -9.67
CA LYS A 24 3.35 8.07 -9.46
C LYS A 24 2.17 7.10 -9.46
N LEU A 25 1.16 7.41 -8.66
CA LEU A 25 -0.14 6.73 -8.69
C LEU A 25 -1.08 7.54 -9.58
N THR A 26 -0.75 7.62 -10.86
CA THR A 26 -1.64 8.24 -11.85
C THR A 26 -2.72 7.26 -12.33
N HIS A 27 -3.81 7.80 -12.89
CA HIS A 27 -4.88 6.98 -13.48
C HIS A 27 -4.40 5.98 -14.55
N SER A 28 -3.34 6.30 -15.29
CA SER A 28 -2.72 5.41 -16.27
C SER A 28 -1.84 4.31 -15.66
N GLU A 29 -1.23 4.56 -14.51
CA GLU A 29 -0.32 3.60 -13.83
C GLU A 29 -1.07 2.70 -12.81
N LEU A 30 -2.29 3.09 -12.45
CA LEU A 30 -3.16 2.36 -11.52
C LEU A 30 -3.34 0.89 -11.86
N TYR A 31 -3.47 0.55 -13.15
CA TYR A 31 -3.67 -0.84 -13.57
C TYR A 31 -2.49 -1.75 -13.21
N THR A 32 -1.26 -1.21 -13.22
CA THR A 32 -0.06 -1.98 -12.84
C THR A 32 0.03 -2.13 -11.33
N TRP A 33 -0.22 -1.03 -10.59
CA TRP A 33 -0.19 -1.05 -9.13
C TRP A 33 -1.31 -1.88 -8.51
N ASP A 34 -2.49 -1.93 -9.13
CA ASP A 34 -3.61 -2.77 -8.69
C ASP A 34 -3.21 -4.24 -8.50
N LYS A 35 -2.43 -4.78 -9.45
CA LYS A 35 -1.96 -6.18 -9.37
C LYS A 35 -1.03 -6.39 -8.18
N VAL A 36 -0.09 -5.48 -7.97
CA VAL A 36 0.87 -5.56 -6.85
C VAL A 36 0.16 -5.39 -5.51
N LEU A 37 -0.71 -4.40 -5.39
CA LEU A 37 -1.37 -4.04 -4.14
C LEU A 37 -2.37 -5.12 -3.68
N LYS A 38 -3.03 -5.81 -4.62
CA LYS A 38 -3.91 -6.95 -4.33
C LYS A 38 -3.19 -8.20 -3.81
N GLU A 39 -1.88 -8.29 -3.98
CA GLU A 39 -1.09 -9.39 -3.40
C GLU A 39 -0.77 -9.16 -1.92
N VAL A 40 -0.70 -7.91 -1.48
CA VAL A 40 -0.36 -7.53 -0.10
C VAL A 40 -1.23 -8.22 0.96
N PRO A 41 -2.59 -8.18 0.90
CA PRO A 41 -3.41 -8.83 1.91
C PRO A 41 -3.26 -10.36 1.93
N LYS A 42 -2.81 -10.98 0.83
CA LYS A 42 -2.68 -12.43 0.70
C LYS A 42 -1.49 -12.99 1.47
N VAL A 43 -0.45 -12.18 1.65
CA VAL A 43 0.80 -12.58 2.32
C VAL A 43 0.88 -12.11 3.78
N LEU A 44 -0.07 -11.27 4.22
CA LEU A 44 -0.16 -10.81 5.59
C LEU A 44 -0.83 -11.85 6.51
N LYS A 45 -0.30 -11.98 7.72
CA LYS A 45 -0.94 -12.65 8.85
C LYS A 45 -2.26 -11.96 9.21
N SER A 46 -3.08 -12.63 10.01
CA SER A 46 -4.30 -12.03 10.55
C SER A 46 -3.97 -10.72 11.29
N ARG A 47 -4.72 -9.66 10.98
CA ARG A 47 -4.50 -8.30 11.51
C ARG A 47 -3.13 -7.69 11.17
N GLY A 48 -2.46 -8.19 10.13
CA GLY A 48 -1.21 -7.61 9.63
C GLY A 48 -1.39 -6.19 9.09
N ASN A 49 -0.29 -5.46 8.98
CA ASN A 49 -0.32 -4.04 8.59
C ASN A 49 0.28 -3.81 7.19
N ALA A 50 -0.23 -2.81 6.49
CA ALA A 50 0.32 -2.31 5.23
C ALA A 50 0.62 -0.81 5.37
N LEU A 51 1.83 -0.42 5.01
CA LEU A 51 2.31 0.96 5.13
C LEU A 51 2.86 1.43 3.78
N PHE A 52 2.26 2.46 3.20
CA PHE A 52 2.68 3.00 1.90
C PHE A 52 2.92 4.49 1.96
N THR A 53 4.10 4.93 1.51
CA THR A 53 4.41 6.36 1.38
C THR A 53 4.10 6.83 -0.03
N VAL A 54 3.49 8.01 -0.18
CA VAL A 54 3.13 8.62 -1.46
C VAL A 54 3.42 10.11 -1.47
N SER A 55 3.44 10.72 -2.67
CA SER A 55 3.83 12.11 -2.86
C SER A 55 2.71 13.10 -2.55
N SER A 56 1.45 12.69 -2.65
CA SER A 56 0.30 13.58 -2.47
C SER A 56 -0.86 12.92 -1.72
N GLU A 57 -1.74 13.76 -1.16
CA GLU A 57 -2.99 13.31 -0.54
C GLU A 57 -3.87 12.53 -1.53
N GLU A 58 -3.92 12.99 -2.78
CA GLU A 58 -4.70 12.35 -3.84
C GLU A 58 -4.25 10.90 -4.06
N GLU A 59 -2.94 10.66 -4.13
CA GLU A 59 -2.38 9.31 -4.25
C GLU A 59 -2.73 8.44 -3.02
N ALA A 60 -2.72 9.02 -1.82
CA ALA A 60 -3.08 8.32 -0.59
C ALA A 60 -4.57 7.91 -0.57
N VAL A 61 -5.44 8.82 -1.03
CA VAL A 61 -6.89 8.56 -1.15
C VAL A 61 -7.17 7.50 -2.22
N ILE A 62 -6.44 7.53 -3.34
CA ILE A 62 -6.51 6.49 -4.37
C ILE A 62 -6.16 5.12 -3.78
N LEU A 63 -5.05 5.02 -3.02
CA LEU A 63 -4.67 3.78 -2.32
C LEU A 63 -5.75 3.31 -1.36
N ALA A 64 -6.30 4.21 -0.55
CA ALA A 64 -7.35 3.87 0.40
C ALA A 64 -8.61 3.35 -0.27
N ASN A 65 -9.03 3.95 -1.39
CA ASN A 65 -10.17 3.48 -2.16
C ASN A 65 -9.92 2.12 -2.81
N LEU A 66 -8.71 1.88 -3.30
CA LEU A 66 -8.33 0.62 -3.94
C LEU A 66 -8.30 -0.55 -2.94
N LEU A 67 -7.84 -0.29 -1.72
CA LEU A 67 -7.62 -1.28 -0.67
C LEU A 67 -8.76 -1.35 0.36
N LYS A 68 -9.82 -0.56 0.18
CA LYS A 68 -10.91 -0.39 1.15
C LYS A 68 -11.62 -1.68 1.53
N ASP A 69 -11.62 -2.69 0.65
CA ASP A 69 -12.34 -3.93 0.88
C ASP A 69 -11.54 -4.84 1.82
N ASP A 70 -10.21 -4.81 1.73
CA ASP A 70 -9.29 -5.66 2.51
C ASP A 70 -8.79 -5.00 3.80
N PHE A 71 -8.67 -3.67 3.84
CA PHE A 71 -8.03 -2.93 4.94
C PHE A 71 -8.96 -1.89 5.57
N GLU A 72 -8.79 -1.69 6.87
CA GLU A 72 -9.20 -0.48 7.58
C GLU A 72 -8.02 0.49 7.59
N ALA A 73 -8.19 1.69 7.02
CA ALA A 73 -7.07 2.58 6.73
C ALA A 73 -7.17 3.96 7.39
N GLU A 74 -6.01 4.50 7.74
CA GLU A 74 -5.78 5.88 8.13
C GLU A 74 -4.75 6.52 7.18
N ILE A 75 -4.96 7.79 6.79
CA ILE A 75 -4.02 8.57 5.99
C ILE A 75 -3.43 9.66 6.87
N LYS A 76 -2.10 9.85 6.81
CA LYS A 76 -1.38 10.90 7.55
C LYS A 76 -0.48 11.70 6.62
N GLU A 77 -0.48 13.01 6.81
CA GLU A 77 0.47 13.92 6.20
C GLU A 77 1.78 13.88 6.98
N ASN A 78 2.90 13.70 6.28
CA ASN A 78 4.23 13.87 6.80
C ASN A 78 4.68 15.33 6.63
N ARG A 79 4.24 16.19 7.55
CA ARG A 79 4.50 17.65 7.51
C ARG A 79 5.97 18.03 7.64
N GLU A 80 6.79 17.12 8.14
CA GLU A 80 8.24 17.31 8.30
C GLU A 80 9.01 16.73 7.11
N SER A 81 8.33 16.15 6.11
CA SER A 81 9.01 15.65 4.92
C SER A 81 9.67 16.80 4.15
N ASN A 82 10.95 16.60 3.87
CA ASN A 82 11.73 17.34 2.88
C ASN A 82 11.93 16.52 1.58
N GLY A 83 11.27 15.36 1.48
CA GLY A 83 11.31 14.43 0.37
C GLY A 83 10.16 14.62 -0.62
N TYR A 84 10.38 14.21 -1.87
CA TYR A 84 9.41 14.39 -2.96
C TYR A 84 8.31 13.30 -3.03
N PHE A 85 8.50 12.15 -2.37
CA PHE A 85 7.65 10.94 -2.56
C PHE A 85 7.08 10.35 -1.26
N ASP A 86 7.29 11.02 -0.12
CA ASP A 86 6.96 10.52 1.21
C ASP A 86 6.24 11.57 2.07
N SER A 87 5.60 12.54 1.40
CA SER A 87 4.82 13.60 2.04
C SER A 87 3.51 13.09 2.65
N TRP A 88 3.06 11.90 2.25
CA TRP A 88 1.85 11.26 2.77
C TRP A 88 2.07 9.77 3.05
N LEU A 89 1.39 9.27 4.09
CA LEU A 89 1.45 7.89 4.55
C LEU A 89 0.05 7.29 4.59
N TYR A 90 -0.14 6.19 3.88
CA TYR A 90 -1.26 5.28 4.05
C TYR A 90 -0.91 4.22 5.10
N MET A 91 -1.80 4.02 6.07
CA MET A 91 -1.68 3.01 7.13
C MET A 91 -2.91 2.10 7.13
N GLY A 92 -2.79 0.90 6.55
CA GLY A 92 -3.85 -0.10 6.50
C GLY A 92 -3.65 -1.21 7.52
N LYS A 93 -4.72 -1.58 8.21
CA LYS A 93 -4.78 -2.80 9.03
C LYS A 93 -5.70 -3.82 8.36
N LEU A 94 -5.20 -5.04 8.17
CA LEU A 94 -5.97 -6.10 7.51
C LEU A 94 -7.22 -6.42 8.33
N LYS A 95 -8.38 -6.46 7.65
CA LYS A 95 -9.64 -6.85 8.28
C LYS A 95 -9.58 -8.31 8.74
N GLY A 96 -10.19 -8.57 9.90
CA GLY A 96 -10.22 -9.89 10.53
C GLY A 96 -11.29 -10.79 9.96
#